data_AF-A0A673LKD8-F1
#
_entry.id   AF-A0A673LKD8-F1
#
_cell.length_a   1.000
_cell.length_b   1.000
_cell.length_c   1.000
_cell.angle_alpha   90.00
_cell.angle_beta   90.00
_cell.angle_gamma   90.00
#
_symmetry.space_group_name_H-M   'P 1'
#
loop_
_entity.id
_entity.type
_entity.pdbx_description
1 polymer ?
#
loop_
_entity_poly.entity_id
_entity_poly.type
_entity_poly.pdbx_seq_one_letter_code
_entity_poly.pdbx_strand_id
1 'polypeptide(L)'
;MEAVLAKYENQINLFSEFLEDLPDVDEPVWILGKSELLSDVRSRLWFTYRKKFSPIGGTGPSSDAGWGCMLRCGQMILAQALVCRHLGRGKQTWKLLTDDECVE
;
A
#
# COMPACT_ATOMS: atom_id res chain seq x y z
N MET A 1 10.06 17.17 7.03
CA MET A 1 9.57 16.29 5.94
C MET A 1 10.18 14.91 6.11
N GLU A 2 11.50 14.84 6.28
CA GLU A 2 12.32 13.67 6.71
C GLU A 2 11.68 12.69 7.71
N ALA A 3 11.26 13.14 8.90
CA ALA A 3 10.75 12.24 9.94
C ALA A 3 9.44 11.51 9.57
N VAL A 4 8.67 12.07 8.63
CA VAL A 4 7.44 11.47 8.13
C VAL A 4 7.77 10.40 7.11
N LEU A 5 8.71 10.67 6.20
CA LEU A 5 9.20 9.73 5.19
C LEU A 5 9.91 8.54 5.84
N ALA A 6 10.81 8.77 6.80
CA ALA A 6 11.51 7.71 7.54
C ALA A 6 10.56 6.74 8.28
N LYS A 7 9.37 7.20 8.68
CA LYS A 7 8.35 6.34 9.30
C LYS A 7 7.63 5.46 8.28
N TYR A 8 7.39 5.97 7.08
CA TYR A 8 6.77 5.21 5.99
C TYR A 8 7.76 4.21 5.37
N GLU A 9 9.02 4.59 5.22
CA GLU A 9 10.10 3.68 4.83
C GLU A 9 10.22 2.51 5.81
N ASN A 10 10.18 2.77 7.13
CA ASN A 10 10.16 1.71 8.14
C ASN A 10 8.97 0.75 8.00
N GLN A 11 7.77 1.23 7.64
CA GLN A 11 6.61 0.36 7.44
C GLN A 11 6.71 -0.48 6.16
N ILE A 12 7.30 0.05 5.09
CA ILE A 12 7.52 -0.66 3.83
C ILE A 12 8.65 -1.69 3.96
N ASN A 13 9.70 -1.33 4.71
CA ASN A 13 10.82 -2.23 5.01
C ASN A 13 10.37 -3.40 5.90
N LEU A 14 9.56 -3.14 6.93
CA LEU A 14 9.01 -4.19 7.80
C LEU A 14 8.16 -5.22 7.02
N PHE A 15 7.39 -4.76 6.04
CA PHE A 15 6.62 -5.66 5.19
C PHE A 15 7.51 -6.45 4.23
N SER A 16 8.64 -5.89 3.81
CA SER A 16 9.62 -6.58 2.96
C SER A 16 10.37 -7.66 3.74
N GLU A 17 10.76 -7.39 4.98
CA GLU A 17 11.37 -8.40 5.88
C GLU A 17 10.43 -9.59 6.08
N PHE A 18 9.13 -9.36 6.29
CA PHE A 18 8.15 -10.45 6.44
C PHE A 18 8.03 -11.34 5.18
N LEU A 19 8.31 -10.79 3.99
CA LEU A 19 8.30 -11.54 2.75
C LEU A 19 9.58 -12.36 2.54
N GLU A 20 10.68 -12.01 3.21
CA GLU A 20 11.92 -12.81 3.22
C GLU A 20 11.78 -14.08 4.09
N ASP A 21 10.84 -14.08 5.03
CA ASP A 21 10.53 -15.23 5.92
C ASP A 21 9.64 -16.31 5.29
N LEU A 22 9.35 -16.24 3.98
CA LEU A 22 8.53 -17.26 3.33
C LEU A 22 9.25 -18.62 3.31
N PRO A 23 8.52 -19.73 3.54
CA PRO A 23 9.13 -21.05 3.51
C PRO A 23 9.66 -21.36 2.11
N ASP A 24 10.87 -21.92 2.04
CA ASP A 24 11.50 -22.38 0.80
C ASP A 24 10.81 -23.68 0.34
N VAL A 25 9.72 -23.51 -0.42
CA VAL A 25 8.91 -24.61 -0.98
C VAL A 25 8.81 -24.44 -2.48
N ASP A 26 8.85 -25.55 -3.22
CA ASP A 26 8.77 -25.56 -4.69
C ASP A 26 7.37 -25.17 -5.25
N GLU A 27 6.41 -24.88 -4.38
CA GLU A 27 5.05 -24.52 -4.76
C GLU A 27 4.95 -23.05 -5.20
N PRO A 28 4.26 -22.75 -6.32
CA PRO A 28 4.14 -21.39 -6.80
C PRO A 28 3.28 -20.54 -5.86
N VAL A 29 3.81 -19.39 -5.45
CA VAL A 29 3.05 -18.38 -4.69
C VAL A 29 2.20 -17.56 -5.64
N TRP A 30 0.87 -17.60 -5.45
CA TRP A 30 -0.08 -16.85 -6.25
C TRP A 30 -0.57 -15.59 -5.54
N ILE A 31 -0.46 -14.44 -6.21
CA ILE A 31 -1.00 -13.18 -5.74
C ILE A 31 -1.95 -12.65 -6.80
N LEU A 32 -3.24 -12.70 -6.48
CA LEU A 32 -4.32 -12.19 -7.33
C LEU A 32 -4.15 -12.60 -8.82
N GLY A 33 -3.70 -13.84 -9.08
CA GLY A 33 -3.48 -14.39 -10.43
C GLY A 33 -2.08 -14.22 -11.06
N LYS A 34 -1.05 -13.82 -10.29
CA LYS A 34 0.36 -13.72 -10.74
C LYS A 34 1.32 -14.44 -9.78
N SER A 35 2.51 -14.83 -10.28
CA SER A 35 3.57 -15.51 -9.51
C SER A 35 4.76 -14.62 -9.12
N GLU A 36 4.79 -13.36 -9.55
CA GLU A 36 5.89 -12.41 -9.26
C GLU A 36 5.72 -11.74 -7.89
N LEU A 37 6.14 -12.43 -6.83
CA LEU A 37 5.82 -12.11 -5.43
C LEU A 37 6.17 -10.67 -4.98
N LEU A 38 7.45 -10.34 -4.80
CA LEU A 38 7.86 -9.12 -4.08
C LEU A 38 7.40 -7.84 -4.80
N SER A 39 7.56 -7.81 -6.12
CA SER A 39 7.17 -6.66 -6.95
C SER A 39 5.65 -6.48 -7.01
N ASP A 40 4.88 -7.58 -7.13
CA ASP A 40 3.43 -7.49 -7.20
C ASP A 40 2.83 -7.03 -5.87
N VAL A 41 3.38 -7.45 -4.71
CA VAL A 41 2.88 -6.96 -3.43
C VAL A 41 3.28 -5.51 -3.16
N ARG A 42 4.54 -5.12 -3.40
CA ARG A 42 5.01 -3.73 -3.20
C ARG A 42 4.26 -2.72 -4.07
N SER A 43 3.76 -3.16 -5.22
CA SER A 43 2.99 -2.29 -6.11
C SER A 43 1.52 -2.12 -5.68
N ARG A 44 1.03 -2.79 -4.63
CA ARG A 44 -0.35 -2.64 -4.15
C ARG A 44 -0.52 -1.36 -3.33
N LEU A 45 -1.66 -0.71 -3.50
CA LEU A 45 -2.05 0.43 -2.67
C LEU A 45 -2.43 -0.06 -1.26
N TRP A 46 -1.56 0.22 -0.29
CA TRP A 46 -1.76 -0.18 1.10
C TRP A 46 -2.37 0.96 1.93
N PHE A 47 -3.53 0.70 2.52
CA PHE A 47 -4.20 1.66 3.40
C PHE A 47 -4.17 1.16 4.84
N THR A 48 -3.62 2.00 5.71
CA THR A 48 -3.51 1.76 7.15
C THR A 48 -4.36 2.77 7.92
N TYR A 49 -4.49 2.56 9.23
CA TYR A 49 -5.10 3.55 10.12
C TYR A 49 -4.41 4.92 9.97
N ARG A 50 -5.24 5.96 9.99
CA ARG A 50 -4.81 7.35 9.96
C ARG A 50 -5.31 8.06 11.21
N LYS A 51 -4.63 9.15 11.52
CA LYS A 51 -4.95 10.04 12.63
C LYS A 51 -4.70 11.48 12.21
N LYS A 52 -5.34 12.43 12.88
CA LYS A 52 -5.26 13.86 12.57
C LYS A 52 -5.83 14.22 11.19
N PHE A 53 -6.77 13.44 10.67
CA PHE A 53 -7.58 13.89 9.53
C PHE A 53 -8.71 14.81 10.03
N SER A 54 -9.26 15.63 9.14
CA SER A 54 -10.39 16.52 9.47
C SER A 54 -11.54 15.73 10.11
N PRO A 55 -12.08 16.17 11.27
CA PRO A 55 -13.15 15.45 11.94
C PRO A 55 -14.29 15.09 11.00
N ILE A 56 -14.66 13.81 10.97
CA ILE A 56 -15.73 13.33 10.09
C ILE A 56 -17.04 14.00 10.52
N GLY A 57 -17.68 14.74 9.62
CA GLY A 57 -18.90 15.50 9.95
C GLY A 57 -18.67 16.69 10.90
N GLY A 58 -17.44 17.20 11.02
CA GLY A 58 -17.11 18.39 11.81
C GLY A 58 -16.84 18.14 13.29
N THR A 59 -17.54 17.19 13.92
CA THR A 59 -17.35 16.82 15.33
C THR A 59 -17.07 15.34 15.57
N GLY A 60 -17.08 14.51 14.52
CA GLY A 60 -16.83 13.09 14.63
C GLY A 60 -15.36 12.72 14.82
N PRO A 61 -15.01 11.43 14.68
CA PRO A 61 -13.65 10.97 14.87
C PRO A 61 -12.65 11.65 13.94
N SER A 62 -11.43 11.88 14.43
CA SER A 62 -10.26 12.35 13.66
C SER A 62 -9.17 11.27 13.53
N SER A 63 -9.51 10.05 13.93
CA SER A 63 -8.70 8.84 13.81
C SER A 63 -9.62 7.64 13.58
N ASP A 64 -9.19 6.72 12.72
CA ASP A 64 -9.90 5.46 12.45
C ASP A 64 -9.27 4.24 13.15
N ALA A 65 -8.23 4.46 13.95
CA ALA A 65 -7.63 3.41 14.78
C ALA A 65 -8.65 2.75 15.70
N GLY A 66 -8.72 1.42 15.68
CA GLY A 66 -9.59 0.61 16.53
C GLY A 66 -10.98 0.29 15.94
N TRP A 67 -11.41 0.98 14.88
CA TRP A 67 -12.73 0.75 14.26
C TRP A 67 -12.71 0.74 12.72
N GLY A 68 -11.70 1.32 12.09
CA GLY A 68 -11.63 1.52 10.64
C GLY A 68 -11.09 0.34 9.81
N CYS A 69 -10.70 -0.79 10.42
CA CYS A 69 -9.95 -1.84 9.70
C CYS A 69 -10.70 -2.37 8.48
N MET A 70 -11.98 -2.70 8.61
CA MET A 70 -12.78 -3.21 7.50
C MET A 70 -12.96 -2.16 6.39
N LEU A 71 -13.05 -0.87 6.76
CA LEU A 71 -13.10 0.22 5.79
C LEU A 71 -11.78 0.33 5.02
N ARG A 72 -10.62 0.16 5.69
CA ARG A 72 -9.31 0.12 5.04
C ARG A 72 -9.17 -1.08 4.11
N CYS A 73 -9.66 -2.26 4.51
CA CYS A 73 -9.72 -3.44 3.63
C CYS A 73 -10.59 -3.17 2.39
N GLY A 74 -11.76 -2.54 2.57
CA GLY A 74 -12.63 -2.11 1.47
C GLY A 74 -11.95 -1.12 0.52
N GLN A 75 -11.20 -0.16 1.06
CA GLN A 75 -10.39 0.77 0.26
C GLN A 75 -9.33 0.04 -0.56
N MET A 76 -8.63 -0.94 0.03
CA MET A 76 -7.59 -1.71 -0.67
C MET A 76 -8.15 -2.52 -1.84
N ILE A 77 -9.26 -3.24 -1.64
CA ILE A 77 -9.85 -4.04 -2.73
C ILE A 77 -10.44 -3.16 -3.84
N LEU A 78 -11.08 -2.04 -3.49
CA LEU A 78 -11.58 -1.07 -4.47
C LEU A 78 -10.45 -0.41 -5.24
N ALA A 79 -9.38 0.00 -4.54
CA ALA A 79 -8.20 0.57 -5.18
C ALA A 79 -7.53 -0.43 -6.12
N GLN A 80 -7.47 -1.72 -5.76
CA GLN A 80 -6.99 -2.77 -6.65
C GLN A 80 -7.84 -2.88 -7.93
N ALA A 81 -9.17 -2.79 -7.82
CA ALA A 81 -10.06 -2.78 -8.97
C ALA A 81 -9.82 -1.56 -9.87
N LEU A 82 -9.64 -0.38 -9.27
CA LEU A 82 -9.32 0.86 -9.99
C LEU A 82 -7.96 0.78 -10.69
N VAL A 83 -6.93 0.24 -10.02
CA VAL A 83 -5.61 -0.03 -10.62
C VAL A 83 -5.75 -0.96 -11.81
N CYS A 84 -6.48 -2.08 -11.68
CA CYS A 84 -6.75 -2.97 -12.80
C CYS A 84 -7.47 -2.28 -13.96
N ARG A 85 -8.44 -1.40 -13.66
CA ARG A 85 -9.24 -0.69 -14.66
C ARG A 85 -8.46 0.40 -15.40
N HIS A 86 -7.63 1.16 -14.68
CA HIS A 86 -7.01 2.39 -15.20
C HIS A 86 -5.53 2.24 -15.55
N LEU A 87 -4.77 1.43 -14.82
CA LEU A 87 -3.33 1.21 -15.05
C LEU A 87 -3.05 -0.15 -15.69
N GLY A 88 -3.95 -1.11 -15.48
CA GLY A 88 -3.80 -2.49 -15.94
C GLY A 88 -2.91 -3.31 -15.00
N ARG A 89 -3.15 -4.63 -14.92
CA ARG A 89 -2.44 -5.49 -13.97
C ARG A 89 -0.98 -5.80 -14.34
N GLY A 90 -0.60 -5.55 -15.60
CA GLY A 90 0.74 -5.82 -16.14
C GLY A 90 1.73 -4.66 -16.04
N LYS A 91 1.28 -3.44 -15.78
CA LYS A 91 2.10 -2.20 -15.87
C LYS A 91 2.41 -1.59 -14.50
N GLN A 92 2.69 -2.44 -13.52
CA GLN A 92 2.80 -2.06 -12.11
C GLN A 92 4.22 -1.58 -11.74
N THR A 93 4.86 -0.79 -12.61
CA THR A 93 6.12 -0.12 -12.31
C THR A 93 5.78 1.30 -11.88
N TRP A 94 5.70 1.51 -10.57
CA TRP A 94 5.64 2.87 -10.03
C TRP A 94 7.00 3.53 -10.31
N LYS A 95 7.06 4.42 -11.30
CA LYS A 95 8.20 5.33 -11.42
C LYS A 95 8.06 6.28 -10.24
N LEU A 96 8.87 6.07 -9.19
CA LEU A 96 8.98 7.05 -8.13
C LEU A 96 9.42 8.34 -8.82
N LEU A 97 8.57 9.37 -8.78
CA LEU A 97 8.99 10.72 -9.15
C LEU A 97 10.01 11.10 -8.09
N THR A 98 11.29 10.97 -8.44
CA THR A 98 12.37 11.60 -7.68
C THR A 98 12.17 13.10 -7.79
N ASP A 99 12.45 13.85 -6.72
CA ASP A 99 12.19 15.29 -6.62
C ASP A 99 12.79 16.13 -7.76
N ASP A 100 13.72 15.55 -8.55
CA ASP A 100 14.32 16.14 -9.74
C ASP A 100 13.39 16.28 -10.97
N GLU A 101 12.23 15.60 -11.05
CA GLU A 101 11.28 15.71 -12.19
C GLU A 101 10.09 16.68 -11.93
N CYS A 102 10.01 17.33 -10.76
CA CYS A 102 8.88 18.21 -10.36
C CYS A 102 9.07 19.70 -10.68
N VAL A 103 10.02 20.08 -11.56
CA VAL A 103 10.23 21.46 -12.00
C VAL A 103 9.86 21.60 -13.48
N GLU A 104 8.57 21.82 -13.76
CA GLU A 104 8.09 22.72 -14.82
C GLU A 104 6.80 23.43 -14.37
#